data_AF-A0A966XN14-F1
#
_entry.id   AF-A0A966XN14-F1
#
_cell.length_a   1.000
_cell.length_b   1.000
_cell.length_c   1.000
_cell.angle_alpha   90.00
_cell.angle_beta   90.00
_cell.angle_gamma   90.00
#
_symmetry.space_group_name_H-M   'P 1'
#
loop_
_entity.id
_entity.type
_entity.pdbx_description
1 polymer ?
#
loop_
_entity_poly.entity_id
_entity_poly.type
_entity_poly.pdbx_seq_one_letter_code
_entity_poly.pdbx_strand_id
1 'polypeptide(L)'
;TSSSTNTPGTNTYVAYGTSYTGQDGQNCCLSGTNDGGGAGGGGGGYYGGTQNGLNKASESYGKGANPGGNGVIGDLTYTVDTNTTYTPSYTSSYSTGAGPSGSIIITYDEISSGITFGGTVNGANNLTTVVTNGGETTFSGIVGGSSAVGAIDITGALNLDAAITSASSISVSTTSNLGASVTTSGTQTYTGAVTLTNDVILTSTASNMSYASIDGAYDLTMIAGSALTLTGDIGGSTALDTVDISTTSGNLTLSGDITVSSTGSDAIVINAGSDTAAGTATGGNIIVSGTPTYTTGSGGLIKLYSGSVSSSTGLTSFVSSGSHRFRYNSDESDTNYSAALISGKYAIYREQPTLTITADDETITYGTAPAETVTITGMVNGDSSATVVTTAASISIAGDTSTSNNYIVGDHTITPSAAASTYGYALSYSTGTLTVDAKPITITGITAANKVYDSNTTAT
;
A
#
# COMPACT_ATOMS: atom_id res chain seq x y z
N THR A 1 22.18 17.20 -62.78
CA THR A 1 20.76 17.35 -63.14
C THR A 1 20.25 15.96 -63.50
N SER A 2 19.61 15.21 -62.61
CA SER A 2 18.34 15.51 -61.94
C SER A 2 18.29 14.89 -60.55
N SER A 3 17.98 15.73 -59.56
CA SER A 3 17.48 15.33 -58.24
C SER A 3 16.03 14.86 -58.39
N SER A 4 15.68 13.70 -57.80
CA SER A 4 14.31 13.42 -57.39
C SER A 4 14.30 13.24 -55.88
N THR A 5 13.95 14.31 -55.19
CA THR A 5 13.39 14.26 -53.84
C THR A 5 12.07 13.50 -53.91
N ASN A 6 11.94 12.40 -53.17
CA ASN A 6 10.63 11.82 -52.91
C ASN A 6 10.41 11.79 -51.39
N THR A 7 9.35 12.46 -50.99
CA THR A 7 8.88 12.73 -49.64
C THR A 7 8.52 11.43 -48.90
N PRO A 8 8.67 11.33 -47.57
CA PRO A 8 8.17 10.20 -46.79
C PRO A 8 6.65 10.09 -46.94
N GLY A 9 6.18 8.96 -47.47
CA GLY A 9 4.77 8.62 -47.56
C GLY A 9 4.46 7.48 -46.60
N THR A 10 3.60 7.75 -45.61
CA THR A 10 2.98 6.73 -44.77
C THR A 10 2.03 5.91 -45.64
N ASN A 11 2.39 4.67 -45.96
CA ASN A 11 1.44 3.77 -46.64
C ASN A 11 0.67 2.98 -45.59
N THR A 12 -0.57 3.41 -45.32
CA THR A 12 -1.55 2.65 -44.55
C THR A 12 -2.24 1.65 -45.49
N TYR A 13 -2.07 0.35 -45.26
CA TYR A 13 -2.90 -0.67 -45.89
C TYR A 13 -4.00 -1.10 -44.93
N VAL A 14 -5.26 -0.85 -45.31
CA VAL A 14 -6.45 -1.37 -44.63
C VAL A 14 -7.01 -2.51 -45.47
N ALA A 15 -7.05 -3.73 -44.92
CA ALA A 15 -7.75 -4.85 -45.53
C ALA A 15 -9.08 -5.08 -44.81
N TYR A 16 -10.19 -5.01 -45.55
CA TYR A 16 -11.52 -5.39 -45.09
C TYR A 16 -11.68 -6.91 -45.17
N GLY A 17 -12.05 -7.54 -44.05
CA GLY A 17 -12.32 -8.97 -44.00
C GLY A 17 -13.60 -9.36 -44.76
N THR A 18 -13.53 -10.40 -45.58
CA THR A 18 -14.71 -11.15 -46.03
C THR A 18 -14.60 -12.59 -45.57
N SER A 19 -15.59 -13.01 -44.77
CA SER A 19 -15.79 -14.36 -44.28
C SER A 19 -16.06 -15.34 -45.42
N TYR A 20 -15.47 -16.54 -45.37
CA TYR A 20 -15.97 -17.70 -46.12
C TYR A 20 -16.33 -18.84 -45.16
N THR A 21 -17.61 -19.19 -45.14
CA THR A 21 -18.12 -20.47 -44.64
C THR A 21 -17.99 -21.50 -45.76
N GLY A 22 -17.25 -22.59 -45.52
CA GLY A 22 -17.13 -23.68 -46.49
C GLY A 22 -18.47 -24.39 -46.70
N GLN A 23 -18.87 -24.58 -47.96
CA GLN A 23 -19.82 -25.62 -48.36
C GLN A 23 -19.05 -26.81 -48.90
N ASP A 24 -19.50 -28.00 -48.51
CA ASP A 24 -19.01 -29.30 -48.98
C ASP A 24 -19.16 -29.49 -50.49
N GLY A 25 -18.11 -30.06 -51.08
CA GLY A 25 -18.16 -30.84 -52.31
C GLY A 25 -18.37 -30.08 -53.62
N GLN A 26 -17.26 -29.77 -54.32
CA GLN A 26 -17.17 -29.86 -55.78
C GLN A 26 -15.73 -30.17 -56.23
N ASN A 27 -15.61 -31.17 -57.11
CA ASN A 27 -14.41 -31.51 -57.86
C ASN A 27 -14.02 -30.38 -58.83
N CYS A 28 -12.72 -30.14 -59.01
CA CYS A 28 -12.17 -29.77 -60.32
C CYS A 28 -10.74 -30.31 -60.49
N CYS A 29 -10.49 -30.78 -61.71
CA CYS A 29 -9.44 -31.70 -62.12
C CYS A 29 -8.10 -31.04 -62.51
N LEU A 30 -7.07 -31.91 -62.58
CA LEU A 30 -5.86 -31.95 -63.44
C LEU A 30 -4.57 -32.06 -62.61
N SER A 31 -3.55 -32.88 -62.88
CA SER A 31 -3.33 -34.18 -63.55
C SER A 31 -1.83 -34.50 -63.48
N GLY A 32 -1.44 -35.73 -63.09
CA GLY A 32 -0.09 -36.33 -63.24
C GLY A 32 0.90 -36.01 -62.10
N THR A 33 1.58 -36.95 -61.44
CA THR A 33 2.07 -38.29 -61.81
C THR A 33 2.07 -39.24 -60.60
N ASN A 34 1.84 -40.54 -60.88
CA ASN A 34 1.79 -41.65 -59.93
C ASN A 34 3.15 -42.29 -59.60
N ASP A 35 3.15 -42.92 -58.42
CA ASP A 35 3.77 -44.18 -57.98
C ASP A 35 5.26 -44.29 -57.61
N GLY A 36 5.45 -44.87 -56.42
CA GLY A 36 6.70 -45.45 -55.92
C GLY A 36 6.64 -45.80 -54.43
N GLY A 37 5.94 -46.87 -54.05
CA GLY A 37 5.93 -47.40 -52.68
C GLY A 37 7.21 -48.17 -52.32
N GLY A 38 7.47 -48.33 -51.02
CA GLY A 38 8.52 -49.21 -50.49
C GLY A 38 8.72 -49.10 -48.98
N ALA A 39 8.38 -50.16 -48.25
CA ALA A 39 8.58 -50.37 -46.82
C ALA A 39 9.97 -50.96 -46.51
N GLY A 40 10.49 -50.76 -45.28
CA GLY A 40 11.57 -51.60 -44.73
C GLY A 40 12.42 -50.92 -43.65
N GLY A 41 12.60 -51.59 -42.52
CA GLY A 41 13.22 -51.05 -41.30
C GLY A 41 14.76 -51.02 -41.24
N GLY A 42 15.27 -50.35 -40.20
CA GLY A 42 16.37 -50.83 -39.36
C GLY A 42 17.81 -50.37 -39.65
N GLY A 43 18.36 -49.57 -38.72
CA GLY A 43 19.71 -49.76 -38.18
C GLY A 43 20.90 -48.94 -38.75
N GLY A 44 21.39 -47.99 -37.94
CA GLY A 44 22.81 -47.81 -37.61
C GLY A 44 23.77 -47.04 -38.55
N GLY A 45 24.43 -46.01 -38.01
CA GLY A 45 25.88 -45.82 -38.16
C GLY A 45 26.41 -44.79 -39.18
N TYR A 46 27.05 -43.75 -38.64
CA TYR A 46 27.77 -42.62 -39.24
C TYR A 46 28.86 -42.95 -40.30
N TYR A 47 29.05 -42.08 -41.30
CA TYR A 47 30.17 -41.11 -41.45
C TYR A 47 30.25 -40.50 -42.87
N GLY A 48 30.42 -39.16 -42.94
CA GLY A 48 31.28 -38.47 -43.92
C GLY A 48 30.62 -37.83 -45.16
N GLY A 49 30.41 -36.52 -45.14
CA GLY A 49 30.18 -35.73 -46.37
C GLY A 49 29.73 -34.29 -46.11
N THR A 50 30.60 -33.33 -46.42
CA THR A 50 30.53 -31.89 -46.14
C THR A 50 29.41 -31.16 -46.89
N GLN A 51 28.92 -30.08 -46.26
CA GLN A 51 27.82 -29.18 -46.64
C GLN A 51 27.88 -28.62 -48.08
N ASN A 52 26.70 -28.37 -48.68
CA ASN A 52 26.38 -27.04 -49.20
C ASN A 52 24.85 -26.81 -49.29
N GLY A 53 24.43 -25.61 -48.90
CA GLY A 53 23.09 -25.31 -48.42
C GLY A 53 21.96 -25.23 -49.45
N LEU A 54 20.74 -25.31 -48.92
CA LEU A 54 19.52 -24.57 -49.25
C LEU A 54 18.39 -25.20 -48.44
N ASN A 55 18.05 -24.59 -47.31
CA ASN A 55 17.01 -25.06 -46.39
C ASN A 55 15.65 -25.06 -47.10
N LYS A 56 15.00 -26.23 -47.12
CA LYS A 56 13.56 -26.38 -47.38
C LYS A 56 12.78 -25.78 -46.21
N ALA A 57 11.91 -24.81 -46.49
CA ALA A 57 10.83 -24.43 -45.59
C ALA A 57 9.76 -25.54 -45.60
N SER A 58 9.37 -26.02 -44.43
CA SER A 58 8.17 -26.85 -44.26
C SER A 58 7.11 -25.99 -43.56
N GLU A 59 6.07 -25.64 -44.29
CA GLU A 59 4.85 -25.05 -43.77
C GLU A 59 4.14 -26.08 -42.88
N SER A 60 3.96 -25.76 -41.59
CA SER A 60 3.08 -26.49 -40.70
C SER A 60 1.89 -25.61 -40.35
N TYR A 61 0.76 -25.84 -41.03
CA TYR A 61 -0.55 -25.45 -40.50
C TYR A 61 -0.84 -26.32 -39.28
N GLY A 62 -0.92 -25.71 -38.10
CA GLY A 62 -1.26 -26.41 -36.86
C GLY A 62 -2.67 -27.00 -36.94
N LYS A 63 -2.77 -28.34 -36.92
CA LYS A 63 -4.02 -29.02 -36.59
C LYS A 63 -4.29 -28.84 -35.10
N GLY A 64 -5.47 -28.30 -34.79
CA GLY A 64 -5.96 -28.14 -33.43
C GLY A 64 -6.03 -29.44 -32.66
N ALA A 65 -5.63 -29.39 -31.39
CA ALA A 65 -5.93 -30.43 -30.41
C ALA A 65 -7.15 -30.00 -29.58
N ASN A 66 -8.28 -30.65 -29.87
CA ASN A 66 -9.57 -30.70 -29.16
C ASN A 66 -10.41 -29.40 -28.95
N PRO A 67 -11.76 -29.50 -29.03
CA PRO A 67 -12.66 -28.35 -29.12
C PRO A 67 -13.02 -27.80 -27.73
N GLY A 68 -12.67 -26.55 -27.47
CA GLY A 68 -13.13 -25.80 -26.28
C GLY A 68 -12.10 -24.79 -25.79
N GLY A 69 -11.94 -23.67 -26.50
CA GLY A 69 -11.11 -22.55 -26.05
C GLY A 69 -10.52 -21.73 -27.21
N ASN A 70 -11.37 -21.00 -27.93
CA ASN A 70 -10.92 -20.06 -28.97
C ASN A 70 -10.29 -18.83 -28.31
N GLY A 71 -8.97 -18.69 -28.42
CA GLY A 71 -8.27 -17.42 -28.30
C GLY A 71 -7.74 -17.03 -29.67
N VAL A 72 -8.51 -16.23 -30.41
CA VAL A 72 -8.05 -15.61 -31.66
C VAL A 72 -7.00 -14.57 -31.28
N ILE A 73 -5.76 -14.72 -31.75
CA ILE A 73 -4.82 -13.60 -31.82
C ILE A 73 -5.36 -12.68 -32.91
N GLY A 74 -5.99 -11.57 -32.51
CA GLY A 74 -6.38 -10.50 -33.44
C GLY A 74 -5.15 -9.88 -34.09
N ASP A 75 -5.33 -9.41 -35.33
CA ASP A 75 -4.30 -8.93 -36.27
C ASP A 75 -3.05 -8.32 -35.62
N LEU A 76 -1.94 -9.05 -35.68
CA LEU A 76 -0.63 -8.56 -35.29
C LEU A 76 -0.08 -7.70 -36.44
N THR A 77 -0.36 -6.40 -36.39
CA THR A 77 0.17 -5.45 -37.37
C THR A 77 1.61 -5.09 -36.99
N TYR A 78 2.59 -5.60 -37.74
CA TYR A 78 3.99 -5.23 -37.58
C TYR A 78 4.31 -4.00 -38.44
N THR A 79 4.84 -2.95 -37.84
CA THR A 79 5.51 -1.87 -38.58
C THR A 79 7.01 -2.07 -38.43
N VAL A 80 7.70 -2.42 -39.51
CA VAL A 80 9.16 -2.46 -39.53
C VAL A 80 9.65 -1.18 -40.18
N ASP A 81 10.22 -0.26 -39.39
CA ASP A 81 11.00 0.84 -39.96
C ASP A 81 12.33 0.27 -40.47
N THR A 82 12.47 0.14 -41.78
CA THR A 82 13.70 -0.35 -42.43
C THR A 82 14.35 0.77 -43.22
N ASN A 83 15.16 1.58 -42.55
CA ASN A 83 16.10 2.45 -43.26
C ASN A 83 17.55 2.03 -43.07
N THR A 84 17.85 0.75 -43.37
CA THR A 84 19.16 0.29 -43.84
C THR A 84 19.00 -1.09 -44.51
N THR A 85 19.53 -1.24 -45.71
CA THR A 85 19.54 -2.49 -46.47
C THR A 85 20.42 -3.54 -45.78
N TYR A 86 19.82 -4.34 -44.91
CA TYR A 86 20.35 -5.63 -44.49
C TYR A 86 19.22 -6.63 -44.67
N THR A 87 19.41 -7.67 -45.48
CA THR A 87 18.46 -8.77 -45.62
C THR A 87 18.69 -9.76 -44.49
N PRO A 88 17.87 -9.81 -43.42
CA PRO A 88 18.02 -10.83 -42.39
C PRO A 88 17.27 -12.08 -42.86
N SER A 89 17.89 -13.23 -42.69
CA SER A 89 17.19 -14.51 -42.70
C SER A 89 16.28 -14.55 -41.47
N TYR A 90 14.99 -14.30 -41.67
CA TYR A 90 14.01 -14.37 -40.59
C TYR A 90 13.80 -15.82 -40.16
N THR A 91 14.13 -16.12 -38.90
CA THR A 91 13.60 -17.30 -38.20
C THR A 91 12.67 -16.77 -37.12
N SER A 92 11.43 -16.44 -37.48
CA SER A 92 10.36 -16.29 -36.50
C SER A 92 10.04 -17.68 -35.94
N SER A 93 10.70 -18.04 -34.84
CA SER A 93 10.45 -19.29 -34.15
C SER A 93 9.26 -19.09 -33.21
N TYR A 94 8.03 -19.31 -33.69
CA TYR A 94 6.93 -19.62 -32.79
C TYR A 94 7.19 -21.01 -32.22
N SER A 95 7.94 -21.07 -31.14
CA SER A 95 8.02 -22.31 -30.37
C SER A 95 6.83 -22.30 -29.41
N THR A 96 5.84 -23.16 -29.66
CA THR A 96 5.10 -23.78 -28.55
C THR A 96 6.05 -24.77 -27.87
N GLY A 97 7.19 -24.28 -27.42
CA GLY A 97 8.13 -25.04 -26.59
C GLY A 97 7.38 -25.46 -25.34
N ALA A 98 7.72 -26.63 -24.80
CA ALA A 98 7.04 -27.28 -23.69
C ALA A 98 7.14 -26.50 -22.36
N GLY A 99 6.56 -25.30 -22.31
CA GLY A 99 6.11 -24.66 -21.08
C GLY A 99 4.81 -25.31 -20.60
N PRO A 100 4.43 -25.12 -19.33
CA PRO A 100 3.15 -25.61 -18.81
C PRO A 100 2.03 -25.08 -19.71
N SER A 101 1.07 -25.97 -20.04
CA SER A 101 -0.05 -25.71 -20.97
C SER A 101 -0.65 -24.31 -20.74
N GLY A 102 -0.46 -23.39 -21.69
CA GLY A 102 -0.97 -22.01 -21.62
C GLY A 102 0.09 -20.89 -21.52
N SER A 103 1.27 -21.05 -22.13
CA SER A 103 2.33 -20.02 -22.14
C SER A 103 2.70 -19.58 -23.57
N ILE A 104 2.86 -18.26 -23.76
CA ILE A 104 3.35 -17.63 -24.99
C ILE A 104 4.74 -17.09 -24.69
N ILE A 105 5.76 -17.59 -25.40
CA ILE A 105 7.14 -17.11 -25.30
C ILE A 105 7.52 -16.45 -26.61
N ILE A 106 7.96 -15.19 -26.54
CA ILE A 106 8.46 -14.42 -27.68
C ILE A 106 9.92 -14.11 -27.40
N THR A 107 10.81 -14.67 -28.22
CA THR A 107 12.26 -14.46 -28.12
C THR A 107 12.77 -13.68 -29.33
N TYR A 108 13.50 -12.60 -29.09
CA TYR A 108 14.23 -11.87 -30.12
C TYR A 108 15.72 -11.90 -29.78
N ASP A 109 16.47 -12.81 -30.41
CA ASP A 109 17.85 -13.15 -30.01
C ASP A 109 18.92 -12.36 -30.76
N GLU A 110 18.59 -11.67 -31.86
CA GLU A 110 19.55 -10.87 -32.60
C GLU A 110 18.97 -9.49 -32.95
N ILE A 111 19.69 -8.45 -32.50
CA ILE A 111 19.54 -7.01 -32.75
C ILE A 111 18.60 -6.27 -31.77
N SER A 112 19.08 -5.11 -31.31
CA SER A 112 18.58 -4.17 -30.29
C SER A 112 17.17 -3.58 -30.48
N SER A 113 16.26 -4.22 -31.21
CA SER A 113 15.03 -3.58 -31.70
C SER A 113 13.83 -3.60 -30.73
N GLY A 114 13.94 -4.24 -29.56
CA GLY A 114 12.82 -4.36 -28.61
C GLY A 114 11.64 -5.17 -29.16
N ILE A 115 10.57 -5.28 -28.37
CA ILE A 115 9.27 -5.87 -28.75
C ILE A 115 8.22 -4.80 -28.52
N THR A 116 7.34 -4.53 -29.50
CA THR A 116 6.24 -3.56 -29.32
C THR A 116 4.89 -4.21 -29.57
N PHE A 117 3.99 -4.10 -28.59
CA PHE A 117 2.59 -4.46 -28.72
C PHE A 117 1.78 -3.17 -28.95
N GLY A 118 1.53 -2.88 -30.23
CA GLY A 118 0.73 -1.70 -30.62
C GLY A 118 -0.78 -1.86 -30.38
N GLY A 119 -1.26 -3.08 -30.23
CA GLY A 119 -2.66 -3.42 -29.99
C GLY A 119 -2.88 -4.06 -28.62
N THR A 120 -4.15 -4.31 -28.29
CA THR A 120 -4.52 -4.92 -27.00
C THR A 120 -3.96 -6.34 -26.86
N VAL A 121 -3.34 -6.64 -25.72
CA VAL A 121 -2.87 -7.97 -25.36
C VAL A 121 -3.85 -8.60 -24.38
N ASN A 122 -4.47 -9.72 -24.73
CA ASN A 122 -5.46 -10.41 -23.90
C ASN A 122 -5.27 -11.92 -23.96
N GLY A 123 -5.86 -12.61 -22.97
CA GLY A 123 -5.98 -14.06 -22.94
C GLY A 123 -5.26 -14.64 -21.73
N ALA A 124 -5.87 -15.65 -21.10
CA ALA A 124 -5.45 -16.22 -19.81
C ALA A 124 -4.08 -16.95 -19.82
N ASN A 125 -3.28 -16.77 -20.88
CA ASN A 125 -1.96 -17.36 -21.01
C ASN A 125 -0.90 -16.49 -20.35
N ASN A 126 0.16 -17.13 -19.88
CA ASN A 126 1.37 -16.41 -19.48
C ASN A 126 2.03 -15.80 -20.73
N LEU A 127 2.63 -14.62 -20.57
CA LEU A 127 3.40 -13.93 -21.59
C LEU A 127 4.84 -13.77 -21.11
N THR A 128 5.79 -14.38 -21.83
CA THR A 128 7.22 -14.16 -21.61
C THR A 128 7.81 -13.42 -22.79
N THR A 129 8.41 -12.26 -22.55
CA THR A 129 9.18 -11.52 -23.57
C THR A 129 10.66 -11.59 -23.23
N VAL A 130 11.44 -12.14 -24.15
CA VAL A 130 12.89 -12.20 -24.03
C VAL A 130 13.50 -11.17 -24.97
N VAL A 131 13.93 -10.05 -24.39
CA VAL A 131 14.69 -9.00 -25.08
C VAL A 131 16.07 -8.88 -24.45
N THR A 132 17.10 -8.77 -25.30
CA THR A 132 18.51 -8.69 -24.89
C THR A 132 19.14 -7.38 -25.39
N ASN A 133 20.36 -7.07 -24.95
CA ASN A 133 21.16 -5.94 -25.45
C ASN A 133 20.49 -4.55 -25.33
N GLY A 134 19.74 -4.31 -24.25
CA GLY A 134 19.08 -3.02 -23.99
C GLY A 134 17.79 -2.80 -24.79
N GLY A 135 17.27 -3.82 -25.47
CA GLY A 135 15.91 -3.75 -26.05
C GLY A 135 14.84 -3.62 -24.97
N GLU A 136 13.73 -2.96 -25.32
CA GLU A 136 12.59 -2.74 -24.44
C GLU A 136 11.38 -3.54 -24.94
N THR A 137 10.59 -4.08 -24.01
CA THR A 137 9.23 -4.52 -24.28
C THR A 137 8.29 -3.33 -24.07
N THR A 138 7.68 -2.85 -25.15
CA THR A 138 6.74 -1.74 -25.15
C THR A 138 5.30 -2.23 -25.26
N PHE A 139 4.43 -1.79 -24.36
CA PHE A 139 2.98 -1.95 -24.48
C PHE A 139 2.32 -0.60 -24.76
N SER A 140 2.00 -0.36 -26.04
CA SER A 140 1.24 0.82 -26.47
C SER A 140 -0.26 0.56 -26.50
N GLY A 141 -0.68 -0.70 -26.48
CA GLY A 141 -2.07 -1.12 -26.28
C GLY A 141 -2.32 -1.68 -24.88
N ILE A 142 -3.59 -1.68 -24.45
CA ILE A 142 -4.03 -2.19 -23.14
C ILE A 142 -3.64 -3.67 -22.97
N VAL A 143 -3.22 -4.07 -21.77
CA VAL A 143 -2.97 -5.47 -21.42
C VAL A 143 -4.02 -5.96 -20.42
N GLY A 144 -4.72 -7.05 -20.75
CA GLY A 144 -5.71 -7.65 -19.85
C GLY A 144 -7.06 -6.91 -19.79
N GLY A 145 -7.43 -6.23 -20.87
CA GLY A 145 -8.65 -5.41 -20.95
C GLY A 145 -9.93 -6.25 -20.93
N SER A 146 -10.16 -7.05 -21.98
CA SER A 146 -11.37 -7.89 -22.07
C SER A 146 -11.19 -9.27 -21.44
N SER A 147 -9.95 -9.70 -21.25
CA SER A 147 -9.62 -10.98 -20.60
C SER A 147 -8.26 -10.86 -19.95
N ALA A 148 -8.20 -11.16 -18.66
CA ALA A 148 -6.96 -11.11 -17.88
C ALA A 148 -5.85 -11.92 -18.55
N VAL A 149 -4.64 -11.38 -18.49
CA VAL A 149 -3.43 -12.09 -18.90
C VAL A 149 -2.93 -12.96 -17.75
N GLY A 150 -2.22 -14.05 -18.05
CA GLY A 150 -1.50 -14.85 -17.07
C GLY A 150 -0.35 -14.06 -16.42
N ALA A 151 0.70 -14.76 -16.01
CA ALA A 151 1.93 -14.11 -15.56
C ALA A 151 2.63 -13.41 -16.74
N ILE A 152 3.12 -12.19 -16.54
CA ILE A 152 3.92 -11.44 -17.51
C ILE A 152 5.37 -11.44 -17.04
N ASP A 153 6.27 -12.06 -17.80
CA ASP A 153 7.70 -12.14 -17.51
C ASP A 153 8.51 -11.42 -18.59
N ILE A 154 9.17 -10.32 -18.22
CA ILE A 154 9.98 -9.48 -19.10
C ILE A 154 11.45 -9.59 -18.67
N THR A 155 12.27 -10.23 -19.50
CA THR A 155 13.70 -10.42 -19.16
C THR A 155 14.55 -9.16 -19.40
N GLY A 156 14.01 -8.16 -20.09
CA GLY A 156 14.69 -6.88 -20.34
C GLY A 156 13.93 -5.71 -19.74
N ALA A 157 13.94 -4.57 -20.44
CA ALA A 157 13.33 -3.34 -19.96
C ALA A 157 11.85 -3.29 -20.36
N LEU A 158 11.04 -2.58 -19.57
CA LEU A 158 9.64 -2.31 -19.86
C LEU A 158 9.46 -0.84 -20.24
N ASN A 159 8.72 -0.58 -21.31
CA ASN A 159 8.07 0.70 -21.56
C ASN A 159 6.55 0.52 -21.59
N LEU A 160 5.84 1.16 -20.66
CA LEU A 160 4.40 0.99 -20.49
C LEU A 160 3.66 2.28 -20.83
N ASP A 161 3.22 2.42 -22.09
CA ASP A 161 2.45 3.60 -22.53
C ASP A 161 0.93 3.41 -22.28
N ALA A 162 0.46 2.16 -22.22
CA ALA A 162 -0.93 1.80 -21.97
C ALA A 162 -1.07 0.84 -20.78
N ALA A 163 -2.17 0.95 -20.04
CA ALA A 163 -2.33 0.25 -18.77
C ALA A 163 -2.34 -1.28 -18.89
N ILE A 164 -1.75 -1.95 -17.90
CA ILE A 164 -2.05 -3.35 -17.59
C ILE A 164 -3.26 -3.33 -16.66
N THR A 165 -4.44 -3.62 -17.19
CA THR A 165 -5.70 -3.57 -16.42
C THR A 165 -5.96 -4.85 -15.64
N SER A 166 -5.44 -5.99 -16.11
CA SER A 166 -5.54 -7.25 -15.39
C SER A 166 -4.50 -8.28 -15.86
N ALA A 167 -3.57 -8.61 -14.98
CA ALA A 167 -2.67 -9.76 -15.17
C ALA A 167 -2.55 -10.58 -13.88
N SER A 168 -2.11 -11.84 -13.99
CA SER A 168 -1.89 -12.66 -12.80
C SER A 168 -0.71 -12.15 -11.98
N SER A 169 0.35 -11.70 -12.65
CA SER A 169 1.55 -11.09 -12.04
C SER A 169 2.34 -10.36 -13.12
N ILE A 170 3.29 -9.52 -12.72
CA ILE A 170 4.31 -8.98 -13.61
C ILE A 170 5.69 -9.10 -12.96
N SER A 171 6.70 -9.45 -13.76
CA SER A 171 8.10 -9.45 -13.38
C SER A 171 8.92 -8.78 -14.49
N VAL A 172 9.64 -7.72 -14.15
CA VAL A 172 10.57 -7.03 -15.05
C VAL A 172 11.98 -7.16 -14.49
N SER A 173 12.91 -7.65 -15.31
CA SER A 173 14.26 -7.99 -14.85
C SER A 173 15.22 -6.80 -14.86
N THR A 174 14.91 -5.74 -15.62
CA THR A 174 15.75 -4.53 -15.70
C THR A 174 14.93 -3.28 -15.41
N THR A 175 15.13 -2.17 -16.12
CA THR A 175 14.44 -0.89 -15.90
C THR A 175 12.98 -0.94 -16.35
N SER A 176 12.13 -0.13 -15.72
CA SER A 176 10.73 0.03 -16.10
C SER A 176 10.37 1.50 -16.25
N ASN A 177 9.95 1.91 -17.45
CA ASN A 177 9.28 3.18 -17.67
C ASN A 177 7.77 2.95 -17.57
N LEU A 178 7.13 3.57 -16.57
CA LEU A 178 5.70 3.46 -16.32
C LEU A 178 5.02 4.78 -16.68
N GLY A 179 4.42 4.82 -17.88
CA GLY A 179 3.53 5.88 -18.33
C GLY A 179 2.05 5.58 -18.10
N ALA A 180 1.74 4.41 -17.52
CA ALA A 180 0.39 3.96 -17.20
C ALA A 180 0.34 3.04 -15.96
N SER A 181 -0.86 2.87 -15.41
CA SER A 181 -1.14 2.06 -14.23
C SER A 181 -1.05 0.55 -14.48
N VAL A 182 -0.77 -0.21 -13.41
CA VAL A 182 -0.65 -1.67 -13.43
C VAL A 182 -1.52 -2.30 -12.35
N THR A 183 -2.45 -3.15 -12.77
CA THR A 183 -3.30 -3.95 -11.89
C THR A 183 -3.05 -5.44 -12.10
N THR A 184 -2.65 -6.13 -11.02
CA THR A 184 -2.43 -7.57 -10.97
C THR A 184 -3.20 -8.21 -9.83
N SER A 185 -3.49 -9.51 -9.93
CA SER A 185 -4.01 -10.29 -8.79
C SER A 185 -2.91 -10.77 -7.85
N GLY A 186 -1.73 -11.08 -8.40
CA GLY A 186 -0.54 -11.52 -7.68
C GLY A 186 0.56 -10.46 -7.71
N THR A 187 1.78 -10.89 -7.39
CA THR A 187 2.93 -10.01 -7.18
C THR A 187 3.30 -9.17 -8.40
N GLN A 188 3.74 -7.93 -8.17
CA GLN A 188 4.48 -7.12 -9.14
C GLN A 188 5.94 -7.01 -8.73
N THR A 189 6.85 -7.34 -9.64
CA THR A 189 8.31 -7.27 -9.40
C THR A 189 8.96 -6.37 -10.44
N TYR A 190 9.60 -5.30 -9.98
CA TYR A 190 10.37 -4.38 -10.80
C TYR A 190 11.84 -4.41 -10.33
N THR A 191 12.63 -5.31 -10.89
CA THR A 191 13.97 -5.62 -10.36
C THR A 191 14.96 -4.44 -10.52
N GLY A 192 14.83 -3.66 -11.59
CA GLY A 192 15.62 -2.46 -11.82
C GLY A 192 14.89 -1.17 -11.41
N ALA A 193 15.50 -0.03 -11.75
CA ALA A 193 14.92 1.28 -11.47
C ALA A 193 13.61 1.48 -12.24
N VAL A 194 12.62 2.06 -11.56
CA VAL A 194 11.34 2.47 -12.14
C VAL A 194 11.36 3.98 -12.36
N THR A 195 10.97 4.42 -13.56
CA THR A 195 10.76 5.83 -13.90
C THR A 195 9.30 6.05 -14.23
N LEU A 196 8.65 6.97 -13.50
CA LEU A 196 7.30 7.41 -13.79
C LEU A 196 7.34 8.48 -14.89
N THR A 197 6.52 8.31 -15.93
CA THR A 197 6.34 9.29 -16.99
C THR A 197 4.93 9.89 -17.04
N ASN A 198 4.06 9.48 -16.11
CA ASN A 198 2.73 10.00 -15.78
C ASN A 198 2.41 9.65 -14.32
N ASP A 199 1.27 10.11 -13.83
CA ASP A 199 0.70 9.61 -12.57
C ASP A 199 0.36 8.12 -12.70
N VAL A 200 0.79 7.32 -11.72
CA VAL A 200 0.72 5.85 -11.80
C VAL A 200 0.08 5.27 -10.56
N ILE A 201 -0.86 4.34 -10.79
CA ILE A 201 -1.45 3.49 -9.75
C ILE A 201 -0.94 2.06 -9.96
N LEU A 202 -0.27 1.51 -8.95
CA LEU A 202 0.15 0.11 -8.89
C LEU A 202 -0.77 -0.64 -7.90
N THR A 203 -1.55 -1.58 -8.41
CA THR A 203 -2.47 -2.40 -7.60
C THR A 203 -2.13 -3.87 -7.71
N SER A 204 -1.85 -4.51 -6.58
CA SER A 204 -1.76 -5.98 -6.45
C SER A 204 -2.84 -6.44 -5.50
N THR A 205 -3.94 -7.03 -5.99
CA THR A 205 -5.16 -7.21 -5.19
C THR A 205 -5.08 -8.28 -4.10
N ALA A 206 -4.17 -9.26 -4.21
CA ALA A 206 -4.02 -10.33 -3.22
C ALA A 206 -2.57 -10.58 -2.78
N SER A 207 -1.62 -9.74 -3.20
CA SER A 207 -0.18 -9.93 -2.98
C SER A 207 0.54 -8.60 -2.78
N ASN A 208 1.88 -8.63 -2.79
CA ASN A 208 2.72 -7.46 -2.58
C ASN A 208 3.42 -6.99 -3.87
N MET A 209 4.24 -5.96 -3.71
CA MET A 209 5.05 -5.37 -4.77
C MET A 209 6.50 -5.30 -4.31
N SER A 210 7.43 -5.41 -5.25
CA SER A 210 8.87 -5.22 -5.02
C SER A 210 9.47 -4.38 -6.12
N TYR A 211 10.35 -3.45 -5.74
CA TYR A 211 11.02 -2.52 -6.65
C TYR A 211 12.42 -2.17 -6.13
N ALA A 212 13.33 -1.77 -7.02
CA ALA A 212 14.66 -1.29 -6.62
C ALA A 212 14.67 0.20 -6.24
N SER A 213 14.08 1.05 -7.08
CA SER A 213 13.82 2.47 -6.80
C SER A 213 12.67 2.95 -7.70
N ILE A 214 11.98 4.02 -7.30
CA ILE A 214 10.95 4.67 -8.10
C ILE A 214 11.23 6.17 -8.15
N ASP A 215 11.34 6.75 -9.32
CA ASP A 215 11.62 8.19 -9.53
C ASP A 215 10.68 8.78 -10.59
N GLY A 216 10.49 10.11 -10.56
CA GLY A 216 9.72 10.86 -11.56
C GLY A 216 8.77 11.85 -10.89
N ALA A 217 8.65 13.07 -11.40
CA ALA A 217 7.91 14.17 -10.77
C ALA A 217 6.38 14.06 -10.93
N TYR A 218 5.84 12.87 -10.67
CA TYR A 218 4.45 12.48 -10.82
C TYR A 218 3.91 11.87 -9.53
N ASP A 219 2.60 11.68 -9.46
CA ASP A 219 1.95 11.00 -8.35
C ASP A 219 2.14 9.48 -8.43
N LEU A 220 2.37 8.86 -7.27
CA LEU A 220 2.39 7.40 -7.12
C LEU A 220 1.36 6.95 -6.10
N THR A 221 0.47 6.06 -6.53
CA THR A 221 -0.37 5.28 -5.64
C THR A 221 0.03 3.81 -5.68
N MET A 222 0.20 3.17 -4.52
CA MET A 222 0.46 1.74 -4.40
C MET A 222 -0.58 1.10 -3.48
N ILE A 223 -1.26 0.05 -3.95
CA ILE A 223 -2.26 -0.70 -3.18
C ILE A 223 -1.85 -2.18 -3.20
N ALA A 224 -1.40 -2.70 -2.06
CA ALA A 224 -1.04 -4.10 -1.89
C ALA A 224 -2.11 -4.86 -1.09
N GLY A 225 -2.54 -6.02 -1.60
CA GLY A 225 -3.51 -6.89 -0.93
C GLY A 225 -2.96 -7.61 0.30
N SER A 226 -1.63 -7.58 0.48
CA SER A 226 -0.91 -8.23 1.57
C SER A 226 0.25 -7.37 2.07
N ALA A 227 1.00 -7.89 3.05
CA ALA A 227 2.11 -7.15 3.65
C ALA A 227 3.16 -6.69 2.61
N LEU A 228 3.56 -5.43 2.71
CA LEU A 228 4.46 -4.75 1.79
C LEU A 228 5.69 -4.22 2.55
N THR A 229 6.87 -4.32 1.95
CA THR A 229 8.09 -3.71 2.45
C THR A 229 8.63 -2.72 1.42
N LEU A 230 8.80 -1.47 1.83
CA LEU A 230 9.37 -0.41 1.01
C LEU A 230 10.89 -0.45 1.19
N THR A 231 11.58 -1.27 0.41
CA THR A 231 13.05 -1.45 0.52
C THR A 231 13.86 -0.47 -0.30
N GLY A 232 13.34 -0.08 -1.46
CA GLY A 232 13.98 0.87 -2.37
C GLY A 232 13.57 2.31 -2.07
N ASP A 233 14.42 3.26 -2.45
CA ASP A 233 14.11 4.68 -2.34
C ASP A 233 13.02 5.08 -3.34
N ILE A 234 12.12 5.95 -2.92
CA ILE A 234 11.10 6.59 -3.76
C ILE A 234 11.41 8.09 -3.84
N GLY A 235 11.59 8.60 -5.05
CA GLY A 235 11.91 10.00 -5.32
C GLY A 235 13.34 10.40 -4.94
N GLY A 236 14.25 9.43 -4.77
CA GLY A 236 15.62 9.68 -4.36
C GLY A 236 16.45 10.45 -5.38
N SER A 237 16.22 10.23 -6.68
CA SER A 237 16.86 10.96 -7.78
C SER A 237 16.01 12.15 -8.22
N THR A 238 14.73 11.90 -8.52
CA THR A 238 13.74 12.91 -8.90
C THR A 238 12.54 12.77 -7.98
N ALA A 239 12.39 13.71 -7.05
CA ALA A 239 11.28 13.75 -6.12
C ALA A 239 9.93 13.60 -6.85
N LEU A 240 9.06 12.76 -6.30
CA LEU A 240 7.68 12.62 -6.79
C LEU A 240 6.85 13.87 -6.44
N ASP A 241 5.64 13.99 -6.98
CA ASP A 241 4.72 15.03 -6.51
C ASP A 241 4.07 14.59 -5.18
N THR A 242 3.27 13.53 -5.20
CA THR A 242 2.74 12.87 -3.99
C THR A 242 2.98 11.36 -3.97
N VAL A 243 2.88 10.77 -2.79
CA VAL A 243 2.95 9.31 -2.57
C VAL A 243 1.82 8.86 -1.67
N ASP A 244 1.00 7.91 -2.13
CA ASP A 244 -0.04 7.22 -1.34
C ASP A 244 0.17 5.71 -1.41
N ILE A 245 0.53 5.08 -0.29
CA ILE A 245 0.86 3.66 -0.23
C ILE A 245 0.00 2.99 0.84
N SER A 246 -0.73 1.96 0.45
CA SER A 246 -1.55 1.17 1.35
C SER A 246 -1.31 -0.33 1.24
N THR A 247 -1.51 -1.02 2.36
CA THR A 247 -1.85 -2.44 2.36
C THR A 247 -3.31 -2.59 2.76
N THR A 248 -4.10 -3.39 2.05
CA THR A 248 -5.46 -3.71 2.50
C THR A 248 -5.43 -4.65 3.70
N SER A 249 -4.42 -5.53 3.76
CA SER A 249 -4.13 -6.44 4.86
C SER A 249 -2.64 -6.61 5.09
N GLY A 250 -2.26 -6.94 6.33
CA GLY A 250 -0.87 -7.14 6.72
C GLY A 250 -0.10 -5.84 6.95
N ASN A 251 1.14 -5.99 7.41
CA ASN A 251 1.99 -4.86 7.81
C ASN A 251 2.56 -4.13 6.59
N LEU A 252 2.85 -2.84 6.78
CA LEU A 252 3.57 -2.01 5.83
C LEU A 252 4.90 -1.61 6.46
N THR A 253 6.00 -2.14 5.94
CA THR A 253 7.34 -1.96 6.51
C THR A 253 8.09 -0.85 5.77
N LEU A 254 8.53 0.18 6.49
CA LEU A 254 9.29 1.32 5.98
C LEU A 254 10.78 1.00 6.11
N SER A 255 11.54 0.99 5.02
CA SER A 255 12.99 0.72 5.05
C SER A 255 13.81 1.62 4.12
N GLY A 256 13.28 2.04 2.98
CA GLY A 256 13.87 3.03 2.08
C GLY A 256 13.39 4.45 2.34
N ASP A 257 14.07 5.41 1.74
CA ASP A 257 13.72 6.83 1.83
C ASP A 257 12.54 7.18 0.90
N ILE A 258 11.77 8.20 1.25
CA ILE A 258 10.71 8.76 0.39
C ILE A 258 10.91 10.27 0.30
N THR A 259 11.03 10.80 -0.91
CA THR A 259 11.13 12.23 -1.17
C THR A 259 10.05 12.68 -2.15
N VAL A 260 9.23 13.63 -1.72
CA VAL A 260 8.20 14.26 -2.53
C VAL A 260 8.34 15.78 -2.53
N SER A 261 7.85 16.43 -3.58
CA SER A 261 7.87 17.88 -3.76
C SER A 261 6.61 18.58 -3.25
N SER A 262 5.50 17.83 -3.07
CA SER A 262 4.24 18.39 -2.60
C SER A 262 4.34 19.05 -1.22
N THR A 263 3.64 20.18 -1.10
CA THR A 263 3.43 20.94 0.14
C THR A 263 2.04 20.69 0.75
N GLY A 264 1.29 19.73 0.21
CA GLY A 264 -0.11 19.47 0.55
C GLY A 264 -0.33 18.72 1.87
N SER A 265 -1.61 18.56 2.22
CA SER A 265 -2.05 17.77 3.39
C SER A 265 -1.85 16.26 3.25
N ASP A 266 -1.62 15.79 2.03
CA ASP A 266 -1.48 14.39 1.69
C ASP A 266 -0.22 14.19 0.84
N ALA A 267 0.85 14.92 1.17
CA ALA A 267 2.12 14.84 0.45
C ALA A 267 2.69 13.42 0.51
N ILE A 268 2.63 12.78 1.68
CA ILE A 268 2.90 11.34 1.83
C ILE A 268 1.81 10.73 2.72
N VAL A 269 1.11 9.73 2.20
CA VAL A 269 0.15 8.92 2.95
C VAL A 269 0.64 7.47 2.94
N ILE A 270 0.72 6.88 4.14
CA ILE A 270 1.06 5.47 4.33
C ILE A 270 -0.04 4.85 5.17
N ASN A 271 -0.65 3.77 4.71
CA ASN A 271 -1.77 3.12 5.40
C ASN A 271 -1.61 1.61 5.50
N ALA A 272 -1.40 1.09 6.72
CA ALA A 272 -1.29 -0.34 6.95
C ALA A 272 -2.64 -0.95 7.35
N GLY A 273 -3.14 -1.89 6.53
CA GLY A 273 -4.37 -2.62 6.79
C GLY A 273 -5.63 -1.77 6.62
N SER A 274 -5.75 -1.03 5.52
CA SER A 274 -6.82 -0.07 5.22
C SER A 274 -8.24 -0.66 5.28
N ASP A 275 -8.41 -1.98 5.09
CA ASP A 275 -9.73 -2.61 5.18
C ASP A 275 -10.23 -2.76 6.64
N THR A 276 -9.40 -2.41 7.62
CA THR A 276 -9.74 -2.55 9.04
C THR A 276 -10.16 -1.20 9.61
N ALA A 277 -11.35 -1.14 10.21
CA ALA A 277 -11.90 0.10 10.74
C ALA A 277 -11.17 0.65 11.98
N ALA A 278 -11.35 1.95 12.22
CA ALA A 278 -11.05 2.63 13.47
C ALA A 278 -11.62 1.90 14.70
N GLY A 279 -10.92 2.01 15.82
CA GLY A 279 -11.21 1.28 17.07
C GLY A 279 -10.65 -0.14 17.13
N THR A 280 -10.15 -0.70 16.02
CA THR A 280 -9.64 -2.08 15.97
C THR A 280 -8.12 -2.11 16.09
N ALA A 281 -7.57 -2.63 17.20
CA ALA A 281 -6.11 -2.69 17.39
C ALA A 281 -5.41 -3.78 16.55
N THR A 282 -6.12 -4.80 16.09
CA THR A 282 -5.57 -5.90 15.30
C THR A 282 -5.46 -5.54 13.80
N GLY A 283 -4.75 -6.37 13.04
CA GLY A 283 -4.58 -6.20 11.59
C GLY A 283 -3.21 -5.61 11.22
N GLY A 284 -3.18 -4.84 10.13
CA GLY A 284 -1.96 -4.23 9.61
C GLY A 284 -1.37 -3.16 10.52
N ASN A 285 -0.04 -3.14 10.62
CA ASN A 285 0.73 -2.14 11.34
C ASN A 285 1.83 -1.57 10.45
N ILE A 286 2.18 -0.31 10.67
CA ILE A 286 3.39 0.30 10.12
C ILE A 286 4.58 -0.12 10.97
N ILE A 287 5.58 -0.72 10.33
CA ILE A 287 6.82 -1.17 10.95
C ILE A 287 7.97 -0.34 10.41
N VAL A 288 8.74 0.32 11.27
CA VAL A 288 9.92 1.08 10.83
C VAL A 288 11.16 0.23 11.04
N SER A 289 11.86 -0.08 9.94
CA SER A 289 13.09 -0.87 9.93
C SER A 289 14.24 -0.03 9.41
N GLY A 290 15.36 0.01 10.14
CA GLY A 290 16.48 0.89 9.82
C GLY A 290 16.20 2.35 10.20
N THR A 291 16.68 3.29 9.38
CA THR A 291 16.56 4.73 9.61
C THR A 291 16.09 5.47 8.34
N PRO A 292 14.93 5.11 7.79
CA PRO A 292 14.42 5.78 6.59
C PRO A 292 14.18 7.27 6.87
N THR A 293 14.20 8.08 5.82
CA THR A 293 13.93 9.52 5.85
C THR A 293 12.82 9.86 4.87
N TYR A 294 11.74 10.46 5.39
CA TYR A 294 10.60 10.88 4.59
C TYR A 294 10.59 12.40 4.52
N THR A 295 10.72 12.92 3.31
CA THR A 295 10.91 14.33 3.01
C THR A 295 9.78 14.83 2.12
N THR A 296 9.24 16.00 2.46
CA THR A 296 8.18 16.68 1.72
C THR A 296 8.64 18.06 1.27
N GLY A 297 7.87 18.70 0.40
CA GLY A 297 7.93 20.14 0.19
C GLY A 297 7.64 20.91 1.48
N SER A 298 8.07 22.17 1.53
CA SER A 298 7.87 23.02 2.72
C SER A 298 6.38 23.12 3.08
N GLY A 299 6.04 22.71 4.30
CA GLY A 299 4.64 22.70 4.78
C GLY A 299 3.89 21.38 4.55
N GLY A 300 4.47 20.43 3.81
CA GLY A 300 3.83 19.14 3.53
C GLY A 300 3.58 18.30 4.79
N LEU A 301 2.46 17.58 4.78
CA LEU A 301 2.02 16.68 5.84
C LEU A 301 2.30 15.23 5.44
N ILE A 302 2.78 14.43 6.40
CA ILE A 302 2.96 12.99 6.27
C ILE A 302 1.98 12.30 7.23
N LYS A 303 1.06 11.51 6.70
CA LYS A 303 0.08 10.73 7.49
C LYS A 303 0.45 9.25 7.48
N LEU A 304 0.65 8.69 8.66
CA LEU A 304 1.03 7.29 8.86
C LEU A 304 -0.11 6.58 9.61
N TYR A 305 -1.03 5.97 8.87
CA TYR A 305 -2.16 5.21 9.41
C TYR A 305 -1.73 3.80 9.78
N SER A 306 -1.90 3.43 11.06
CA SER A 306 -1.45 2.16 11.62
C SER A 306 -2.48 1.51 12.54
N GLY A 307 -2.36 0.21 12.79
CA GLY A 307 -3.24 -0.55 13.68
C GLY A 307 -2.98 -0.29 15.16
N SER A 308 -2.11 -1.11 15.78
CA SER A 308 -1.79 -1.04 17.20
C SER A 308 -0.56 -0.20 17.50
N VAL A 309 -0.60 0.56 18.58
CA VAL A 309 0.54 1.30 19.15
C VAL A 309 1.71 0.35 19.44
N SER A 310 1.45 -0.78 20.11
CA SER A 310 2.49 -1.72 20.53
C SER A 310 3.10 -2.52 19.37
N SER A 311 2.29 -2.86 18.38
CA SER A 311 2.71 -3.68 17.23
C SER A 311 3.33 -2.84 16.11
N SER A 312 3.18 -1.52 16.13
CA SER A 312 3.80 -0.58 15.17
C SER A 312 5.25 -0.26 15.55
N THR A 313 6.12 -1.26 15.52
CA THR A 313 7.48 -1.14 16.04
C THR A 313 8.28 -0.06 15.29
N GLY A 314 9.03 0.76 16.04
CA GLY A 314 9.84 1.87 15.50
C GLY A 314 9.06 3.13 15.12
N LEU A 315 7.73 3.07 14.96
CA LEU A 315 6.91 4.20 14.51
C LEU A 315 6.93 5.39 15.49
N THR A 316 6.84 5.14 16.80
CA THR A 316 6.91 6.19 17.83
C THR A 316 8.22 6.97 17.75
N SER A 317 9.34 6.28 17.54
CA SER A 317 10.65 6.92 17.38
C SER A 317 10.74 7.69 16.06
N PHE A 318 10.18 7.15 14.98
CA PHE A 318 10.18 7.78 13.66
C PHE A 318 9.39 9.10 13.62
N VAL A 319 8.26 9.17 14.33
CA VAL A 319 7.46 10.39 14.51
C VAL A 319 8.01 11.30 15.62
N SER A 320 8.91 10.78 16.46
CA SER A 320 9.42 11.36 17.70
C SER A 320 8.42 11.30 18.86
N SER A 321 8.78 10.56 19.92
CA SER A 321 8.02 10.43 21.16
C SER A 321 7.78 11.79 21.83
N GLY A 322 6.58 12.02 22.37
CA GLY A 322 6.20 13.26 23.05
C GLY A 322 6.11 14.49 22.13
N SER A 323 6.04 14.28 20.82
CA SER A 323 5.97 15.37 19.82
C SER A 323 4.58 15.97 19.64
N HIS A 324 3.54 15.42 20.29
CA HIS A 324 2.14 15.80 20.10
C HIS A 324 1.57 15.44 18.71
N ARG A 325 2.23 14.51 18.00
CA ARG A 325 1.93 14.10 16.62
C ARG A 325 1.33 12.69 16.52
N PHE A 326 0.74 12.23 17.61
CA PHE A 326 0.03 10.96 17.68
C PHE A 326 -1.47 11.21 17.77
N ARG A 327 -2.26 10.45 17.01
CA ARG A 327 -3.73 10.44 17.03
C ARG A 327 -4.23 9.01 17.16
N TYR A 328 -5.43 8.85 17.71
CA TYR A 328 -5.98 7.54 18.06
C TYR A 328 -7.42 7.38 17.59
N ASN A 329 -7.90 6.13 17.63
CA ASN A 329 -9.26 5.76 17.22
C ASN A 329 -9.64 6.27 15.83
N SER A 330 -8.72 6.37 14.89
CA SER A 330 -9.00 7.00 13.59
C SER A 330 -8.36 6.20 12.46
N ASP A 331 -8.97 6.28 11.28
CA ASP A 331 -8.45 5.74 10.03
C ASP A 331 -8.58 6.79 8.91
N GLU A 332 -8.34 6.41 7.67
CA GLU A 332 -8.43 7.28 6.50
C GLU A 332 -9.86 7.78 6.20
N SER A 333 -10.87 7.08 6.71
CA SER A 333 -12.29 7.37 6.52
C SER A 333 -12.95 8.04 7.72
N ASP A 334 -12.50 7.70 8.93
CA ASP A 334 -13.05 8.13 10.21
C ASP A 334 -12.02 8.94 11.01
N THR A 335 -12.31 10.22 11.20
CA THR A 335 -11.49 11.13 12.02
C THR A 335 -12.13 11.36 13.39
N ASN A 336 -11.62 10.70 14.43
CA ASN A 336 -12.13 10.79 15.81
C ASN A 336 -11.24 11.62 16.75
N TYR A 337 -10.36 12.45 16.17
CA TYR A 337 -9.61 13.47 16.88
C TYR A 337 -10.03 14.86 16.40
N SER A 338 -9.83 15.89 17.23
CA SER A 338 -10.14 17.28 16.89
C SER A 338 -8.92 18.19 16.87
N ALA A 339 -7.79 17.75 17.43
CA ALA A 339 -6.53 18.47 17.33
C ALA A 339 -6.02 18.46 15.89
N ALA A 340 -5.98 19.63 15.26
CA ALA A 340 -5.54 19.79 13.88
C ALA A 340 -4.16 19.18 13.60
N LEU A 341 -3.99 18.69 12.38
CA LEU A 341 -2.69 18.28 11.86
C LEU A 341 -2.02 19.49 11.19
N ILE A 342 -0.73 19.68 11.44
CA ILE A 342 0.11 20.71 10.81
C ILE A 342 1.28 20.05 10.09
N SER A 343 2.13 20.80 9.38
CA SER A 343 3.27 20.23 8.63
C SER A 343 4.12 19.22 9.42
N GLY A 344 4.60 18.19 8.73
CA GLY A 344 5.49 17.12 9.25
C GLY A 344 4.79 15.77 9.45
N LYS A 345 5.43 14.88 10.22
CA LYS A 345 4.99 13.48 10.39
C LYS A 345 3.94 13.32 11.48
N TYR A 346 2.90 12.52 11.22
CA TYR A 346 1.89 12.13 12.19
C TYR A 346 1.63 10.62 12.10
N ALA A 347 1.58 9.96 13.25
CA ALA A 347 1.05 8.60 13.36
C ALA A 347 -0.39 8.65 13.84
N ILE A 348 -1.27 8.01 13.08
CA ILE A 348 -2.71 7.95 13.30
C ILE A 348 -3.05 6.48 13.51
N TYR A 349 -3.41 6.12 14.74
CA TYR A 349 -3.70 4.75 15.10
C TYR A 349 -5.20 4.47 15.05
N ARG A 350 -5.55 3.29 14.53
CA ARG A 350 -6.89 2.74 14.65
C ARG A 350 -7.17 2.30 16.08
N GLU A 351 -6.17 1.80 16.82
CA GLU A 351 -6.29 1.52 18.24
C GLU A 351 -6.79 2.75 19.02
N GLN A 352 -7.70 2.54 19.96
CA GLN A 352 -8.17 3.55 20.91
C GLN A 352 -7.64 3.25 22.32
N PRO A 353 -6.51 3.85 22.74
CA PRO A 353 -6.08 3.77 24.12
C PRO A 353 -7.06 4.51 25.05
N THR A 354 -7.07 4.12 26.32
CA THR A 354 -7.92 4.72 27.35
C THR A 354 -7.10 5.53 28.33
N LEU A 355 -7.49 6.78 28.56
CA LEU A 355 -7.03 7.57 29.70
C LEU A 355 -7.89 7.26 30.90
N THR A 356 -7.26 6.91 32.02
CA THR A 356 -7.95 6.72 33.30
C THR A 356 -7.73 7.95 34.18
N ILE A 357 -8.82 8.64 34.49
CA ILE A 357 -8.87 9.80 35.39
C ILE A 357 -9.30 9.30 36.76
N THR A 358 -8.36 9.28 37.70
CA THR A 358 -8.61 8.85 39.08
C THR A 358 -8.62 10.08 39.98
N ALA A 359 -9.70 10.28 40.72
CA ALA A 359 -9.69 11.27 41.80
C ALA A 359 -8.71 10.81 42.90
N ASP A 360 -7.87 11.72 43.35
CA ASP A 360 -6.87 11.40 44.38
C ASP A 360 -7.56 11.25 45.73
N ASP A 361 -7.12 10.27 46.53
CA ASP A 361 -7.57 10.15 47.91
C ASP A 361 -7.02 11.30 48.75
N GLU A 362 -7.86 11.86 49.62
CA GLU A 362 -7.50 13.00 50.46
C GLU A 362 -7.86 12.76 51.93
N THR A 363 -7.06 13.32 52.83
CA THR A 363 -7.38 13.36 54.26
C THR A 363 -7.30 14.79 54.76
N ILE A 364 -8.39 15.27 55.35
CA ILE A 364 -8.50 16.65 55.85
C ILE A 364 -9.01 16.65 57.30
N THR A 365 -8.71 17.70 58.05
CA THR A 365 -9.37 17.93 59.35
C THR A 365 -10.67 18.70 59.14
N TYR A 366 -11.73 18.35 59.88
CA TYR A 366 -13.03 19.02 59.85
C TYR A 366 -12.91 20.55 59.89
N GLY A 367 -13.56 21.19 58.91
CA GLY A 367 -13.50 22.64 58.69
C GLY A 367 -12.43 23.09 57.69
N THR A 368 -11.71 22.17 57.05
CA THR A 368 -10.79 22.42 55.94
C THR A 368 -11.49 22.10 54.61
N ALA A 369 -11.09 22.76 53.52
CA ALA A 369 -11.57 22.42 52.18
C ALA A 369 -10.65 21.36 51.54
N PRO A 370 -11.19 20.40 50.78
CA PRO A 370 -10.40 19.45 49.98
C PRO A 370 -9.68 20.16 48.81
N ALA A 371 -8.62 19.56 48.28
CA ALA A 371 -7.82 20.07 47.17
C ALA A 371 -8.41 19.73 45.79
N GLU A 372 -9.22 18.68 45.70
CA GLU A 372 -9.96 18.22 44.51
C GLU A 372 -9.04 17.89 43.32
N THR A 373 -8.00 17.09 43.55
CA THR A 373 -7.03 16.73 42.52
C THR A 373 -7.34 15.39 41.83
N VAL A 374 -6.77 15.20 40.64
CA VAL A 374 -6.86 13.95 39.87
C VAL A 374 -5.49 13.53 39.37
N THR A 375 -5.28 12.21 39.33
CA THR A 375 -4.19 11.56 38.63
C THR A 375 -4.69 10.98 37.31
N ILE A 376 -3.97 11.27 36.21
CA ILE A 376 -4.31 10.79 34.86
C ILE A 376 -3.25 9.81 34.37
N THR A 377 -3.68 8.61 33.96
CA THR A 377 -2.81 7.54 33.45
C THR A 377 -3.31 7.02 32.11
N GLY A 378 -2.53 6.17 31.43
CA GLY A 378 -2.91 5.55 30.14
C GLY A 378 -2.43 6.29 28.89
N MET A 379 -1.68 7.38 29.05
CA MET A 379 -0.99 8.05 27.94
C MET A 379 0.05 7.11 27.32
N VAL A 380 0.23 7.21 26.01
CA VAL A 380 1.16 6.39 25.23
C VAL A 380 1.99 7.29 24.31
N ASN A 381 3.01 6.77 23.64
CA ASN A 381 3.87 7.52 22.72
C ASN A 381 4.54 8.79 23.30
N GLY A 382 4.74 8.82 24.63
CA GLY A 382 5.33 9.96 25.32
C GLY A 382 4.40 11.16 25.45
N ASP A 383 3.11 11.01 25.16
CA ASP A 383 2.11 12.05 25.36
C ASP A 383 2.02 12.46 26.84
N SER A 384 1.65 13.73 27.05
CA SER A 384 1.56 14.35 28.38
C SER A 384 0.13 14.84 28.67
N SER A 385 -0.33 14.67 29.91
CA SER A 385 -1.68 15.03 30.34
C SER A 385 -1.98 16.51 30.13
N ALA A 386 -0.98 17.38 30.26
CA ALA A 386 -1.09 18.82 30.04
C ALA A 386 -1.43 19.21 28.59
N THR A 387 -1.27 18.29 27.63
CA THR A 387 -1.54 18.53 26.21
C THR A 387 -2.68 17.69 25.67
N VAL A 388 -2.82 16.46 26.19
CA VAL A 388 -3.87 15.52 25.79
C VAL A 388 -5.23 15.92 26.35
N VAL A 389 -5.27 16.44 27.59
CA VAL A 389 -6.50 16.82 28.26
C VAL A 389 -6.71 18.33 28.09
N THR A 390 -7.76 18.69 27.37
CA THR A 390 -8.07 20.08 27.02
C THR A 390 -9.12 20.71 27.92
N THR A 391 -9.97 19.89 28.52
CA THR A 391 -10.90 20.28 29.58
C THR A 391 -10.59 19.44 30.81
N ALA A 392 -10.25 20.11 31.91
CA ALA A 392 -9.99 19.45 33.19
C ALA A 392 -11.22 18.69 33.69
N ALA A 393 -11.00 17.64 34.46
CA ALA A 393 -12.10 16.90 35.07
C ALA A 393 -12.84 17.78 36.09
N SER A 394 -14.17 17.70 36.08
CA SER A 394 -15.02 18.22 37.15
C SER A 394 -15.04 17.21 38.29
N ILE A 395 -14.94 17.71 39.53
CA ILE A 395 -15.00 16.88 40.74
C ILE A 395 -16.32 17.13 41.47
N SER A 396 -16.92 16.05 41.96
CA SER A 396 -18.04 16.11 42.90
C SER A 396 -17.75 15.21 44.10
N ILE A 397 -18.03 15.71 45.30
CA ILE A 397 -17.86 14.96 46.54
C ILE A 397 -19.24 14.71 47.13
N ALA A 398 -19.60 13.44 47.23
CA ALA A 398 -20.89 13.03 47.77
C ALA A 398 -20.83 12.92 49.31
N GLY A 399 -21.88 13.39 49.98
CA GLY A 399 -22.05 13.23 51.42
C GLY A 399 -22.65 14.47 52.08
N ASP A 400 -23.03 14.30 53.35
CA ASP A 400 -23.65 15.37 54.12
C ASP A 400 -22.61 16.43 54.51
N THR A 401 -23.06 17.69 54.51
CA THR A 401 -22.32 18.81 55.07
C THR A 401 -23.00 19.31 56.34
N SER A 402 -22.22 19.85 57.25
CA SER A 402 -22.74 20.53 58.43
C SER A 402 -23.49 21.80 58.05
N THR A 403 -24.21 22.41 59.00
CA THR A 403 -24.88 23.71 58.80
C THR A 403 -23.93 24.85 58.45
N SER A 404 -22.62 24.66 58.62
CA SER A 404 -21.57 25.59 58.20
C SER A 404 -20.93 25.20 56.87
N ASN A 405 -21.55 24.30 56.10
CA ASN A 405 -21.11 23.78 54.80
C ASN A 405 -19.74 23.09 54.82
N ASN A 406 -19.37 22.45 55.94
CA ASN A 406 -18.18 21.60 56.01
C ASN A 406 -18.58 20.14 55.91
N TYR A 407 -17.87 19.33 55.13
CA TYR A 407 -18.07 17.88 55.12
C TYR A 407 -18.01 17.31 56.54
N ILE A 408 -18.98 16.46 56.89
CA ILE A 408 -19.03 15.84 58.23
C ILE A 408 -17.87 14.85 58.41
N VAL A 409 -17.51 14.55 59.66
CA VAL A 409 -16.46 13.55 59.97
C VAL A 409 -16.82 12.18 59.40
N GLY A 410 -15.86 11.51 58.78
CA GLY A 410 -16.03 10.23 58.08
C GLY A 410 -15.53 10.27 56.64
N ASP A 411 -15.81 9.20 55.90
CA ASP A 411 -15.39 9.05 54.52
C ASP A 411 -16.49 9.51 53.55
N HIS A 412 -16.08 10.22 52.50
CA HIS A 412 -16.92 10.75 51.42
C HIS A 412 -16.33 10.32 50.07
N THR A 413 -17.18 10.03 49.09
CA THR A 413 -16.71 9.59 47.76
C THR A 413 -16.44 10.80 46.87
N ILE A 414 -15.24 10.85 46.29
CA ILE A 414 -14.82 11.84 45.28
C ILE A 414 -15.03 11.23 43.90
N THR A 415 -15.82 11.87 43.05
CA THR A 415 -16.17 11.38 41.71
C THR A 415 -15.72 12.37 40.64
N PRO A 416 -14.73 12.02 39.79
CA PRO A 416 -14.33 12.82 38.64
C PRO A 416 -15.27 12.59 37.45
N SER A 417 -15.42 13.61 36.60
CA SER A 417 -16.26 13.54 35.39
C SER A 417 -15.87 14.62 34.37
N ALA A 418 -16.50 14.60 33.19
CA ALA A 418 -16.49 15.70 32.22
C ALA A 418 -15.11 16.17 31.68
N ALA A 419 -14.04 15.38 31.85
CA ALA A 419 -12.79 15.63 31.17
C ALA A 419 -12.97 15.48 29.65
N ALA A 420 -12.12 16.15 28.87
CA ALA A 420 -12.14 16.06 27.40
C ALA A 420 -10.73 15.96 26.82
N SER A 421 -10.56 15.12 25.80
CA SER A 421 -9.32 14.96 25.02
C SER A 421 -9.56 15.23 23.54
N THR A 422 -8.54 15.75 22.86
CA THR A 422 -8.60 16.09 21.43
C THR A 422 -7.81 15.13 20.53
N TYR A 423 -7.07 14.16 21.09
CA TYR A 423 -6.19 13.25 20.34
C TYR A 423 -6.87 11.92 19.98
N GLY A 424 -8.10 11.66 20.42
CA GLY A 424 -8.87 10.45 20.11
C GLY A 424 -8.83 9.35 21.18
N TYR A 425 -8.32 9.64 22.37
CA TYR A 425 -8.36 8.74 23.52
C TYR A 425 -9.81 8.47 24.00
N ALA A 426 -10.06 7.24 24.48
CA ALA A 426 -11.20 6.97 25.34
C ALA A 426 -10.95 7.52 26.76
N LEU A 427 -12.01 7.85 27.50
CA LEU A 427 -11.92 8.35 28.87
C LEU A 427 -12.63 7.39 29.82
N SER A 428 -11.95 7.03 30.91
CA SER A 428 -12.48 6.23 32.01
C SER A 428 -12.26 6.97 33.33
N TYR A 429 -13.16 6.78 34.29
CA TYR A 429 -13.17 7.51 35.55
C TYR A 429 -13.13 6.55 36.74
N SER A 430 -12.27 6.83 37.72
CA SER A 430 -12.19 6.11 38.98
C SER A 430 -12.42 7.08 40.14
N THR A 431 -13.27 6.67 41.08
CA THR A 431 -13.55 7.44 42.30
C THR A 431 -12.37 7.38 43.27
N GLY A 432 -12.21 8.44 44.06
CA GLY A 432 -11.34 8.51 45.23
C GLY A 432 -12.15 8.67 46.52
N THR A 433 -11.46 8.79 47.65
CA THR A 433 -12.05 8.91 48.99
C THR A 433 -11.52 10.17 49.69
N LEU A 434 -12.43 11.00 50.19
CA LEU A 434 -12.12 12.08 51.12
C LEU A 434 -12.39 11.59 52.55
N THR A 435 -11.35 11.44 53.36
CA THR A 435 -11.46 11.16 54.79
C THR A 435 -11.42 12.46 55.59
N VAL A 436 -12.49 12.75 56.33
CA VAL A 436 -12.59 13.94 57.18
C VAL A 436 -12.37 13.54 58.64
N ASP A 437 -11.22 13.92 59.19
CA ASP A 437 -10.87 13.70 60.58
C ASP A 437 -11.57 14.70 61.53
N ALA A 438 -11.92 14.23 62.72
CA ALA A 438 -12.47 15.09 63.75
C ALA A 438 -11.46 16.18 64.17
N LYS A 439 -11.90 17.43 64.25
CA LYS A 439 -11.09 18.53 64.78
C LYS A 439 -11.02 18.41 66.32
N PRO A 440 -9.83 18.26 66.92
CA PRO A 440 -9.71 18.18 68.37
C PRO A 440 -10.17 19.49 69.03
N ILE A 441 -11.01 19.37 70.05
CA ILE A 441 -11.39 20.50 70.92
C ILE A 441 -10.70 20.30 72.26
N THR A 442 -9.76 21.19 72.60
CA THR A 442 -9.12 21.19 73.92
C THR A 442 -9.74 22.27 74.80
N ILE A 443 -10.47 21.85 75.83
CA ILE A 443 -11.02 22.77 76.83
C ILE A 443 -9.99 22.92 77.96
N THR A 444 -9.47 24.13 78.16
CA THR A 444 -8.53 24.46 79.24
C THR A 444 -9.11 25.54 80.15
N GLY A 445 -8.61 25.66 81.38
CA GLY A 445 -9.04 26.70 82.31
C GLY A 445 -10.35 26.44 83.06
N ILE A 446 -10.90 25.22 83.04
CA ILE A 446 -12.04 24.89 83.92
C ILE A 446 -11.55 24.90 85.36
N THR A 447 -12.03 25.88 86.12
CA THR A 447 -11.83 25.96 87.56
C THR A 447 -13.16 25.64 88.22
N ALA A 448 -13.26 24.52 88.93
CA ALA A 448 -14.45 24.20 89.71
C ALA A 448 -14.44 24.98 91.02
N ALA A 449 -15.45 25.83 91.24
CA ALA A 449 -15.67 26.45 92.54
C ALA A 449 -16.47 25.49 93.44
N ASN A 450 -15.91 25.11 94.59
CA ASN A 450 -16.65 24.34 95.60
C ASN A 450 -17.64 25.27 96.32
N LYS A 451 -18.94 24.94 96.31
CA LYS A 451 -19.93 25.54 97.22
C LYS A 451 -20.15 24.61 98.40
N VAL A 452 -20.04 25.12 99.63
CA VAL A 452 -20.52 24.40 100.81
C VAL A 452 -22.05 24.41 100.78
N TYR A 453 -22.67 23.25 100.89
CA TYR A 453 -24.13 23.10 100.90
C TYR A 453 -24.74 23.93 102.05
N ASP A 454 -25.45 25.01 101.71
CA ASP A 454 -26.08 25.95 102.64
C ASP A 454 -27.59 25.72 102.83
N SER A 455 -28.12 24.61 102.30
CA SER A 455 -29.54 24.23 102.37
C SER A 455 -30.54 25.23 101.76
N ASN A 456 -30.10 26.20 100.94
CA ASN A 456 -31.00 27.13 100.23
C ASN A 456 -31.11 26.77 98.74
N THR A 457 -32.35 26.66 98.25
CA THR A 457 -32.71 26.27 96.87
C THR A 457 -32.73 27.43 95.87
N THR A 458 -32.38 28.66 96.27
CA THR A 458 -32.49 29.83 95.39
C THR A 458 -31.14 30.21 94.79
N ALA A 459 -31.05 30.21 93.46
CA ALA A 459 -29.91 30.72 92.71
C ALA A 459 -30.13 32.21 92.37
N THR A 460 -29.17 33.07 92.71
CA THR A 460 -29.00 34.41 92.11
C THR A 460 -27.73 34.42 91.28
#